data_AF-A0A1V6HJS6-F1
#
_entry.id   AF-A0A1V6HJS6-F1
#
_cell.length_a   1.000
_cell.length_b   1.000
_cell.length_c   1.000
_cell.angle_alpha   90.00
_cell.angle_beta   90.00
_cell.angle_gamma   90.00
#
_symmetry.space_group_name_H-M   'P 1'
#
loop_
_entity.id
_entity.type
_entity.pdbx_description
1 polymer ?
#
loop_
_entity_poly.entity_id
_entity_poly.type
_entity_poly.pdbx_seq_one_letter_code
_entity_poly.pdbx_strand_id
1 'polypeptide(L)' 'MVRTVRQTLKRLNVKQADLARALSLSQSTVSQKLSGSRRWRKDEIDAVLALLRERQPDLTYEQLFESAEAAA' A
#
# COMPACT_ATOMS: atom_id res chain seq x y z
N MET A 1 -7.64 3.36 -7.20
CA MET A 1 -6.26 2.94 -6.86
C MET A 1 -5.96 3.01 -5.35
N VAL A 2 -5.89 4.18 -4.70
CA VAL A 2 -5.21 4.27 -3.38
C VAL A 2 -6.06 4.04 -2.12
N ARG A 3 -7.38 4.03 -2.29
CA ARG A 3 -8.32 3.76 -1.19
C ARG A 3 -8.10 2.36 -0.60
N THR A 4 -7.75 1.39 -1.44
CA THR A 4 -7.57 -0.01 -1.09
C THR A 4 -6.31 -0.24 -0.24
N VAL A 5 -5.17 0.38 -0.60
CA VAL A 5 -3.96 0.34 0.23
C VAL A 5 -4.24 0.88 1.63
N ARG A 6 -4.81 2.08 1.74
CA ARG A 6 -5.11 2.70 3.05
C ARG A 6 -6.08 1.84 3.89
N GLN A 7 -7.08 1.21 3.27
CA GLN A 7 -8.00 0.31 3.96
C GLN A 7 -7.30 -0.96 4.47
N THR A 8 -6.43 -1.56 3.65
CA THR A 8 -5.64 -2.73 4.02
C THR A 8 -4.69 -2.42 5.17
N LEU A 9 -4.04 -1.25 5.15
CA LEU A 9 -3.21 -0.80 6.27
C LEU A 9 -4.00 -0.72 7.58
N LYS A 10 -5.21 -0.13 7.53
CA LYS A 10 -6.10 -0.05 8.70
C LYS A 10 -6.51 -1.45 9.19
N ARG A 11 -6.87 -2.35 8.28
CA ARG A 11 -7.31 -3.72 8.59
C ARG A 11 -6.19 -4.56 9.22
N LEU A 12 -4.95 -4.39 8.74
CA LEU A 12 -3.78 -5.11 9.23
C LEU A 12 -3.06 -4.39 10.39
N ASN A 13 -3.62 -3.28 10.88
CA ASN A 13 -3.06 -2.44 11.93
C ASN A 13 -1.61 -1.98 11.65
N VAL A 14 -1.30 -1.71 10.38
CA VAL A 14 -0.02 -1.18 9.93
C VAL A 14 -0.11 0.34 9.85
N LYS A 15 0.79 1.05 10.52
CA LYS A 15 0.78 2.53 10.51
C LYS A 15 1.51 3.04 9.29
N GLN A 16 1.17 4.27 8.86
CA GLN A 16 1.91 4.95 7.78
C GLN A 16 3.40 5.12 8.13
N ALA A 17 3.72 5.24 9.42
CA ALA A 17 5.09 5.29 9.91
C ALA A 17 5.89 4.02 9.61
N ASP A 18 5.24 2.85 9.68
CA ASP A 18 5.88 1.56 9.41
C ASP A 18 6.18 1.44 7.92
N LEU A 19 5.24 1.87 7.07
CA LEU A 19 5.46 1.99 5.62
C LEU A 19 6.59 2.94 5.29
N ALA A 20 6.64 4.10 5.94
CA ALA A 20 7.67 5.11 5.73
C ALA A 20 9.06 4.53 6.01
N ARG A 21 9.20 3.76 7.11
CA ARG A 21 10.46 3.07 7.45
C ARG A 21 10.80 1.98 6.44
N ALA A 22 9.85 1.11 6.11
CA ALA A 22 10.07 0.00 5.19
C ALA A 22 10.49 0.48 3.79
N LEU A 23 9.92 1.59 3.34
CA LEU A 23 10.20 2.17 2.02
C LEU A 23 11.35 3.18 2.03
N SER A 24 11.94 3.49 3.18
CA SER A 24 12.91 4.59 3.35
C SER A 24 12.38 5.92 2.79
N LEU A 25 11.10 6.21 3.01
CA LEU A 25 10.41 7.43 2.57
C LEU A 25 10.00 8.29 3.77
N SER A 26 9.78 9.58 3.55
CA SER A 26 9.16 10.43 4.56
C SER A 26 7.67 10.08 4.72
N GLN A 27 7.12 10.27 5.93
CA GLN A 27 5.69 10.08 6.18
C GLN A 27 4.83 10.98 5.27
N SER A 28 5.30 12.19 4.96
CA SER A 28 4.63 13.09 4.01
C SER A 28 4.57 12.50 2.61
N THR A 29 5.65 11.85 2.15
CA THR A 29 5.68 11.16 0.84
C THR A 29 4.73 9.97 0.84
N VAL A 30 4.70 9.17 1.91
CA VAL A 30 3.74 8.07 2.06
C VAL A 30 2.30 8.59 2.04
N SER A 31 2.02 9.69 2.75
CA SER A 31 0.69 10.31 2.75
C SER A 31 0.26 10.77 1.35
N GLN A 32 1.16 11.44 0.60
CA GLN A 32 0.92 11.84 -0.79
C GLN A 32 0.71 10.65 -1.74
N LYS A 33 1.44 9.56 -1.52
CA LYS A 33 1.23 8.32 -2.27
C LYS A 33 -0.09 7.68 -1.92
N LEU A 34 -0.48 7.69 -0.64
CA LEU A 34 -1.75 7.17 -0.11
C LEU A 34 -2.98 8.03 -0.48
N SER A 35 -2.79 9.30 -0.82
CA SER A 35 -3.84 10.17 -1.38
C SER A 35 -3.92 10.09 -2.91
N GLY A 36 -2.94 9.48 -3.58
CA GLY A 36 -2.83 9.45 -5.03
C GLY A 36 -2.22 10.70 -5.64
N SER A 37 -1.83 11.68 -4.83
CA SER A 37 -1.11 12.88 -5.25
C SER A 37 0.29 12.56 -5.81
N ARG A 38 0.85 11.40 -5.44
CA ARG A 38 2.10 10.88 -5.99
C ARG A 38 1.93 9.44 -6.44
N ARG A 39 2.44 9.11 -7.62
CA ARG A 39 2.38 7.74 -8.17
C ARG A 39 3.31 6.80 -7.40
N TRP A 40 2.88 5.55 -7.28
CA TRP A 40 3.71 4.45 -6.80
C TRP A 40 4.64 3.96 -7.90
N ARG A 41 5.88 3.66 -7.53
CA ARG A 41 6.87 2.99 -8.37
C ARG A 41 6.82 1.49 -8.11
N LYS A 42 7.34 0.71 -9.05
CA LYS A 42 7.28 -0.76 -8.98
C LYS A 42 8.00 -1.32 -7.74
N ASP A 43 9.21 -0.85 -7.47
CA ASP A 43 9.99 -1.18 -6.28
C ASP A 43 9.24 -0.88 -4.97
N GLU A 44 8.56 0.26 -4.90
CA GLU A 44 7.75 0.62 -3.73
C GLU A 44 6.51 -0.27 -3.58
N ILE A 45 5.88 -0.65 -4.69
CA ILE A 45 4.73 -1.58 -4.72
C ILE A 45 5.16 -2.95 -4.20
N ASP A 46 6.28 -3.47 -4.71
CA ASP A 46 6.82 -4.77 -4.30
C ASP A 46 7.17 -4.77 -2.81
N ALA A 47 7.76 -3.68 -2.31
CA ALA A 47 8.09 -3.53 -0.89
C ALA A 47 6.84 -3.40 0.00
N VAL A 48 5.80 -2.69 -0.43
CA VAL A 48 4.51 -2.66 0.30
C VAL A 48 3.86 -4.04 0.33
N LEU A 49 3.85 -4.76 -0.79
CA LEU A 49 3.32 -6.13 -0.86
C LEU A 49 4.08 -7.06 0.09
N ALA A 50 5.42 -7.01 0.09
CA ALA A 50 6.24 -7.82 0.98
C ALA A 50 5.91 -7.55 2.46
N LEU A 51 5.88 -6.28 2.87
CA LEU A 51 5.55 -5.88 4.24
C LEU A 51 4.16 -6.38 4.67
N LEU A 52 3.16 -6.25 3.79
CA LEU A 52 1.79 -6.63 4.13
C LEU A 52 1.60 -8.15 4.10
N ARG A 53 2.39 -8.88 3.30
CA ARG A 53 2.40 -10.35 3.29
C ARG A 53 2.94 -10.98 4.57
N GLU A 54 3.79 -10.28 5.32
CA GLU A 54 4.18 -10.71 6.67
C GLU A 54 2.99 -10.83 7.62
N ARG A 55 1.90 -10.09 7.35
CA ARG A 55 0.66 -10.09 8.15
C ARG A 55 -0.47 -10.87 7.48
N GLN A 56 -0.49 -10.89 6.15
CA GLN A 56 -1.47 -11.61 5.34
C GLN A 56 -0.80 -12.19 4.08
N PRO A 57 -0.31 -13.45 4.14
CA PRO A 57 0.46 -14.05 3.04
C PRO A 57 -0.26 -14.08 1.69
N ASP A 58 -1.58 -14.26 1.70
CA ASP A 58 -2.39 -14.41 0.47
C ASP A 58 -2.72 -13.07 -0.22
N LEU A 59 -2.16 -11.96 0.26
CA LEU A 59 -2.41 -10.64 -0.29
C LEU A 59 -1.77 -10.52 -1.69
N THR A 60 -2.58 -10.15 -2.67
CA THR A 60 -2.17 -10.01 -4.08
C THR A 60 -2.00 -8.55 -4.49
N TYR A 61 -1.32 -8.32 -5.62
CA TYR A 61 -1.14 -6.98 -6.19
C TYR A 61 -2.49 -6.36 -6.55
N GLU A 62 -3.34 -7.16 -7.18
CA GLU A 62 -4.66 -6.80 -7.68
C GLU A 62 -5.56 -6.35 -6.52
N GLN A 63 -5.54 -7.08 -5.40
CA GLN A 63 -6.26 -6.71 -4.18
C GLN A 63 -5.78 -5.41 -3.52
N LEU A 64 -4.55 -4.98 -3.77
CA LEU A 64 -3.96 -3.78 -3.15
C LEU A 64 -4.00 -2.56 -4.06
N PHE A 65 -3.75 -2.76 -5.35
CA PHE A 65 -3.45 -1.70 -6.31
C PHE A 65 -4.40 -1.68 -7.51
N GLU A 66 -5.09 -2.77 -7.84
CA GLU A 66 -6.19 -2.72 -8.82
C GLU A 66 -7.51 -2.33 -8.16
N SER A 67 -8.27 -1.46 -8.83
CA SER A 67 -9.61 -1.11 -8.39
C SER A 67 -10.53 -2.33 -8.57
N ALA A 68 -11.55 -2.44 -7.72
CA ALA A 68 -12.71 -3.30 -7.90
C ALA A 68 -13.58 -2.88 -9.12
N GLU A 69 -12.95 -2.64 -10.27
CA GLU A 69 -13.57 -2.34 -11.56
C GLU A 69 -13.56 -3.58 -12.48
N ALA A 70 -12.93 -4.68 -12.06
CA ALA A 70 -13.03 -5.99 -12.70
C ALA A 70 -14.24 -6.82 -12.22
N ALA A 71 -15.15 -6.21 -11.45
CA ALA A 71 -16.42 -6.79 -11.04
C ALA A 71 -17.56 -5.96 -11.64
N ALA A 72 -17.70 -6.01 -12.97
CA ALA A 72 -18.87 -5.58 -13.71
C ALA A 72 -19.39 -6.77 -14.53
#